data_AF-A0AAW5JXE2-F1
#
_entry.id   AF-A0AAW5JXE2-F1
#
_cell.length_a   1.000
_cell.length_b   1.000
_cell.length_c   1.000
_cell.angle_alpha   90.00
_cell.angle_beta   90.00
_cell.angle_gamma   90.00
#
_symmetry.space_group_name_H-M   'P 1'
#
loop_
_entity.id
_entity.type
_entity.pdbx_description
1 polymer ?
#
loop_
_entity_poly.entity_id
_entity_poly.type
_entity_poly.pdbx_seq_one_letter_code
_entity_poly.pdbx_strand_id
1 'polypeptide(L)'
;TKNQDKQRDPDGHQVKKGNEWHFGYKAHIGVDKDSGLVHTLKVTAANVHDVTMTSKLLTGEETAVYGDSGYLGAEKREDAIITNHSGKHIRYKINRRPSQMKKGSARSQAQLKRREHEKSSVRAKVEHVFGVVKGLFRYRKTRYRGLK
;
A
#
# COMPACT_ATOMS: atom_id res chain seq x y z
N THR A 1 -8.27 8.20 -19.44
CA THR A 1 -7.97 9.45 -20.16
C THR A 1 -7.46 9.08 -21.52
N LYS A 2 -7.82 9.80 -22.57
CA LYS A 2 -7.33 9.53 -23.92
C LYS A 2 -6.44 10.70 -24.38
N ASN A 3 -5.45 10.44 -25.22
CA ASN A 3 -4.62 11.48 -25.86
C ASN A 3 -5.45 12.23 -26.92
N GLN A 4 -4.81 13.16 -27.64
CA GLN A 4 -5.45 13.92 -28.73
C GLN A 4 -6.03 12.98 -29.81
N ASP A 5 -5.36 11.86 -30.09
CA ASP A 5 -5.78 10.84 -31.05
C ASP A 5 -6.84 9.87 -30.51
N LYS A 6 -7.44 10.16 -29.35
CA LYS A 6 -8.45 9.31 -28.67
C LYS A 6 -7.96 7.91 -28.29
N GLN A 7 -6.65 7.69 -28.25
CA GLN A 7 -6.01 6.47 -27.79
C GLN A 7 -5.80 6.49 -26.28
N ARG A 8 -5.87 5.31 -25.65
CA ARG A 8 -5.50 5.14 -24.25
C ARG A 8 -3.99 4.88 -24.17
N ASP A 9 -3.39 5.35 -23.10
CA ASP A 9 -2.02 5.03 -22.76
C ASP A 9 -1.85 3.50 -22.63
N PRO A 10 -0.95 2.86 -23.39
CA PRO A 10 -0.78 1.40 -23.39
C PRO A 10 -0.31 0.85 -22.05
N ASP A 11 0.46 1.63 -21.28
CA ASP A 11 0.98 1.22 -19.97
C ASP A 11 -0.05 1.40 -18.84
N GLY A 12 -1.14 2.11 -19.13
CA GLY A 12 -2.29 2.24 -18.26
C GLY A 12 -3.25 1.07 -18.41
N HIS A 13 -3.74 0.54 -17.28
CA HIS A 13 -4.76 -0.51 -17.30
C HIS A 13 -5.98 -0.16 -16.47
N GLN A 14 -7.09 -0.81 -16.79
CA GLN A 14 -8.34 -0.66 -16.04
C GLN A 14 -8.40 -1.63 -14.87
N VAL A 15 -8.97 -1.17 -13.77
CA VAL A 15 -9.30 -1.98 -12.60
C VAL A 15 -10.71 -1.63 -12.14
N LYS A 16 -11.46 -2.65 -11.73
CA LYS A 16 -12.75 -2.46 -11.08
C LYS A 16 -12.54 -2.42 -9.57
N LYS A 17 -12.95 -1.32 -8.93
CA LYS A 17 -12.92 -1.18 -7.46
C LYS A 17 -14.36 -0.98 -6.98
N GLY A 18 -14.89 -1.99 -6.27
CA GLY A 18 -16.33 -2.03 -5.96
C GLY A 18 -17.13 -2.09 -7.27
N ASN A 19 -18.03 -1.12 -7.47
CA ASN A 19 -18.83 -1.01 -8.69
C ASN A 19 -18.30 0.02 -9.70
N GLU A 20 -17.17 0.68 -9.40
CA GLU A 20 -16.61 1.73 -10.24
C GLU A 20 -15.39 1.21 -11.03
N TRP A 21 -15.28 1.64 -12.29
CA TRP A 21 -14.14 1.35 -13.15
C TRP A 21 -13.16 2.51 -13.15
N HIS A 22 -11.90 2.22 -12.87
CA HIS A 22 -10.82 3.19 -12.92
C HIS A 22 -9.81 2.77 -13.99
N PHE A 23 -9.34 3.72 -14.79
CA PHE A 23 -8.27 3.49 -15.75
C PHE A 23 -7.08 4.38 -15.41
N GLY A 24 -5.89 3.80 -15.34
CA GLY A 24 -4.64 4.55 -15.20
C GLY A 24 -3.62 3.79 -14.37
N TYR A 25 -3.05 4.50 -13.39
CA TYR A 25 -1.91 4.07 -12.61
C TYR A 25 -2.21 4.11 -11.11
N LYS A 26 -1.38 3.42 -10.33
CA LYS A 26 -1.31 3.56 -8.88
C LYS A 26 0.13 3.74 -8.44
N ALA A 27 0.32 4.47 -7.35
CA ALA A 27 1.60 4.65 -6.69
C ALA A 27 1.66 3.77 -5.43
N HIS A 28 2.74 3.02 -5.32
CA HIS A 28 3.12 2.22 -4.16
C HIS A 28 4.29 2.92 -3.49
N ILE A 29 4.21 3.17 -2.17
CA ILE A 29 5.26 3.87 -1.44
C ILE A 29 5.72 3.07 -0.22
N GLY A 30 7.02 3.09 0.02
CA GLY A 30 7.65 2.72 1.28
C GLY A 30 7.88 3.99 2.10
N VAL A 31 7.45 3.97 3.36
CA VAL A 31 7.56 5.11 4.27
C VAL A 31 8.23 4.65 5.56
N ASP A 32 9.23 5.41 5.99
CA ASP A 32 9.91 5.14 7.24
C ASP A 32 8.95 5.34 8.42
N LYS A 33 8.88 4.33 9.30
CA LYS A 33 7.91 4.30 10.39
C LYS A 33 8.21 5.32 11.48
N ASP A 34 9.42 5.87 11.56
CA ASP A 34 9.83 6.77 12.64
C ASP A 34 9.72 8.22 12.18
N SER A 35 10.38 8.60 11.08
CA SER A 35 10.36 9.93 10.49
C SER A 35 9.11 10.26 9.66
N GLY A 36 8.45 9.26 9.07
CA GLY A 36 7.36 9.47 8.11
C GLY A 36 7.84 9.90 6.72
N LEU A 37 9.14 9.84 6.43
CA LEU A 37 9.70 10.15 5.12
C LEU A 37 9.48 9.00 4.13
N VAL A 38 9.19 9.35 2.87
CA VAL A 38 9.11 8.38 1.78
C VAL A 38 10.53 7.98 1.37
N HIS A 39 10.84 6.70 1.41
CA HIS A 39 12.14 6.18 0.96
C HIS A 39 12.06 5.45 -0.39
N THR A 40 10.90 4.88 -0.73
CA THR A 40 10.71 4.17 -2.00
C THR A 40 9.38 4.57 -2.64
N LEU A 41 9.37 4.76 -3.95
CA LEU A 41 8.17 4.96 -4.77
C LEU A 41 8.23 4.07 -6.01
N LYS A 42 7.15 3.34 -6.27
CA LYS A 42 6.94 2.60 -7.52
C LYS A 42 5.58 2.95 -8.10
N VAL A 43 5.55 3.29 -9.38
CA VAL A 43 4.30 3.52 -10.11
C VAL A 43 4.06 2.33 -11.01
N THR A 44 2.84 1.81 -10.98
CA THR A 44 2.43 0.67 -11.82
C THR A 44 1.06 0.96 -12.43
N ALA A 45 0.68 0.15 -13.41
CA ALA A 45 -0.70 0.11 -13.88
C ALA A 45 -1.68 -0.20 -12.73
N ALA A 46 -2.91 0.31 -12.82
CA ALA A 46 -3.90 0.24 -11.74
C ALA A 46 -4.38 -1.19 -11.40
N ASN A 47 -4.19 -2.15 -12.31
CA ASN A 47 -4.56 -3.56 -12.12
C ASN A 47 -3.53 -4.37 -11.30
N VAL A 48 -2.31 -3.86 -11.10
CA VAL A 48 -1.28 -4.55 -10.33
C VAL A 48 -1.70 -4.65 -8.87
N HIS A 49 -1.60 -5.86 -8.29
CA HIS A 49 -1.95 -6.13 -6.90
C HIS A 49 -0.92 -5.57 -5.94
N ASP A 50 -1.36 -4.88 -4.89
CA ASP A 50 -0.45 -4.17 -3.99
C ASP A 50 0.52 -5.13 -3.26
N VAL A 51 0.04 -6.33 -2.90
CA VAL A 51 0.85 -7.38 -2.27
C VAL A 51 2.08 -7.80 -3.10
N THR A 52 2.00 -7.74 -4.44
CA THR A 52 3.11 -8.13 -5.34
C THR A 52 4.21 -7.07 -5.42
N MET A 53 3.95 -5.88 -4.88
CA MET A 53 4.91 -4.79 -4.87
C MET A 53 5.66 -4.69 -3.54
N THR A 54 5.24 -5.43 -2.51
CA THR A 54 5.81 -5.35 -1.16
C THR A 54 7.33 -5.44 -1.14
N SER A 55 7.90 -6.49 -1.76
CA SER A 55 9.35 -6.72 -1.84
C SER A 55 10.09 -5.55 -2.48
N LYS A 56 9.52 -4.96 -3.53
CA LYS A 56 10.09 -3.84 -4.29
C LYS A 56 10.03 -2.50 -3.55
N LEU A 57 9.28 -2.43 -2.45
CA LEU A 57 9.19 -1.23 -1.61
C LEU A 57 10.19 -1.24 -0.46
N LEU A 58 10.68 -2.41 -0.07
CA LEU A 58 11.63 -2.57 1.04
C LEU A 58 13.04 -2.19 0.60
N THR A 59 13.78 -1.63 1.55
CA THR A 59 15.21 -1.29 1.43
C THR A 59 16.11 -2.48 1.78
N GLY A 60 15.57 -3.46 2.51
CA GLY A 60 16.33 -4.60 3.04
C GLY A 60 16.94 -4.32 4.41
N GLU A 61 16.72 -3.15 5.00
CA GLU A 61 17.16 -2.81 6.36
C GLU A 61 16.06 -3.01 7.41
N GLU A 62 14.82 -3.19 6.98
CA GLU A 62 13.65 -3.21 7.85
C GLU A 62 13.71 -4.33 8.89
N THR A 63 13.31 -4.01 10.12
CA THR A 63 13.09 -5.03 11.17
C THR A 63 11.61 -5.35 11.37
N ALA A 64 10.73 -4.52 10.82
CA ALA A 64 9.30 -4.72 10.79
C ALA A 64 8.68 -3.97 9.62
N VAL A 65 7.69 -4.59 8.99
CA VAL A 65 6.92 -4.02 7.86
C VAL A 65 5.48 -3.91 8.29
N TYR A 66 4.89 -2.72 8.15
CA TYR A 66 3.49 -2.46 8.50
C TYR A 66 2.69 -2.27 7.22
N GLY A 67 1.53 -2.93 7.12
CA GLY A 67 0.68 -2.85 5.95
C GLY A 67 -0.77 -3.12 6.30
N ASP A 68 -1.68 -2.65 5.44
CA ASP A 68 -3.11 -2.93 5.62
C ASP A 68 -3.48 -4.36 5.19
N SER A 69 -4.75 -4.72 5.37
CA SER A 69 -5.22 -6.08 5.06
C SER A 69 -5.12 -6.50 3.58
N GLY A 70 -4.86 -5.56 2.66
CA GLY A 70 -4.55 -5.82 1.26
C GLY A 70 -3.19 -6.45 1.04
N TYR A 71 -2.28 -6.31 2.01
CA TYR A 71 -0.94 -6.92 2.02
C TYR A 71 -0.90 -8.26 2.79
N LEU A 72 -2.06 -8.82 3.16
CA LEU A 72 -2.08 -10.10 3.88
C LEU A 72 -1.45 -11.21 3.02
N GLY A 73 -0.50 -11.94 3.62
CA GLY A 73 0.25 -12.98 2.94
C GLY A 73 1.45 -12.47 2.14
N ALA A 74 1.81 -11.17 2.26
CA ALA A 74 3.04 -10.64 1.68
C ALA A 74 4.28 -11.43 2.14
N GLU A 75 4.32 -11.87 3.40
CA GLU A 75 5.44 -12.67 3.94
C GLU A 75 5.55 -14.08 3.36
N LYS A 76 4.50 -14.58 2.69
CA LYS A 76 4.42 -15.94 2.14
C LYS A 76 4.69 -16.02 0.66
N ARG A 77 4.96 -14.88 0.01
CA ARG A 77 5.25 -14.83 -1.42
C ARG A 77 6.65 -15.33 -1.68
N GLU A 78 6.86 -15.87 -2.89
CA GLU A 78 8.19 -16.33 -3.34
C GLU A 78 9.23 -15.20 -3.35
N ASP A 79 8.78 -13.98 -3.65
CA ASP A 79 9.63 -12.78 -3.68
C ASP A 79 9.74 -12.07 -2.33
N ALA A 80 9.25 -12.67 -1.23
CA ALA A 80 9.24 -12.03 0.08
C ALA A 80 10.65 -11.89 0.67
N ILE A 81 10.98 -10.70 1.16
CA ILE A 81 12.21 -10.45 1.90
C ILE A 81 11.94 -10.76 3.38
N ILE A 82 12.33 -11.97 3.79
CA ILE A 82 12.04 -12.48 5.14
C ILE A 82 13.14 -12.09 6.14
N THR A 83 14.34 -11.78 5.65
CA THR A 83 15.50 -11.43 6.45
C THR A 83 16.14 -10.18 5.89
N ASN A 84 16.55 -9.26 6.77
CA ASN A 84 17.20 -8.02 6.40
C ASN A 84 18.70 -8.26 6.08
N HIS A 85 19.39 -7.25 5.54
CA HIS A 85 20.81 -7.34 5.17
C HIS A 85 21.73 -7.70 6.34
N SER A 86 21.31 -7.42 7.59
CA SER A 86 22.02 -7.80 8.81
C SER A 86 21.68 -9.21 9.32
N GLY A 87 20.95 -10.02 8.55
CA GLY A 87 20.56 -11.38 8.94
C GLY A 87 19.41 -11.46 9.95
N LYS A 88 18.73 -10.36 10.26
CA LYS A 88 17.60 -10.34 11.22
C LYS A 88 16.27 -10.60 10.52
N HIS A 89 15.43 -11.42 11.12
CA HIS A 89 14.09 -11.70 10.60
C HIS A 89 13.18 -10.46 10.62
N ILE A 90 12.53 -10.20 9.49
CA ILE A 90 11.62 -9.05 9.31
C ILE A 90 10.23 -9.42 9.82
N ARG A 91 9.69 -8.62 10.74
CA ARG A 91 8.33 -8.85 11.28
C ARG A 91 7.28 -8.18 10.42
N TYR A 92 6.55 -8.97 9.63
CA TYR A 92 5.39 -8.51 8.88
C TYR A 92 4.19 -8.31 9.83
N LYS A 93 3.87 -7.04 10.11
CA LYS A 93 2.78 -6.58 10.97
C LYS A 93 1.62 -6.08 10.11
N ILE A 94 1.00 -7.01 9.40
CA ILE A 94 -0.13 -6.72 8.53
C ILE A 94 -1.44 -6.66 9.33
N ASN A 95 -2.32 -5.72 8.98
CA ASN A 95 -3.63 -5.61 9.59
C ASN A 95 -4.53 -6.81 9.23
N ARG A 96 -5.29 -7.29 10.21
CA ARG A 96 -6.27 -8.35 10.01
C ARG A 96 -7.52 -7.80 9.31
N ARG A 97 -8.22 -8.67 8.59
CA ARG A 97 -9.55 -8.32 8.06
C ARG A 97 -10.56 -8.29 9.22
N PRO A 98 -11.56 -7.38 9.19
CA PRO A 98 -12.61 -7.34 10.22
C PRO A 98 -13.33 -8.68 10.42
N SER A 99 -13.50 -9.47 9.35
CA SER A 99 -14.10 -10.81 9.41
C SER A 99 -13.31 -11.81 10.27
N GLN A 100 -11.98 -11.67 10.34
CA GLN A 100 -11.10 -12.54 11.13
C GLN A 100 -11.13 -12.20 12.63
N MET A 101 -11.74 -11.08 13.01
CA MET A 101 -11.82 -10.60 14.39
C MET A 101 -13.18 -10.84 15.05
N LYS A 102 -14.14 -11.47 14.34
CA LYS A 102 -15.51 -11.70 14.84
C LYS A 102 -15.62 -12.83 15.86
N LYS A 103 -14.61 -13.71 15.96
CA LYS A 103 -14.65 -14.90 16.82
C LYS A 103 -14.06 -14.60 18.21
N GLY A 104 -14.69 -15.12 19.26
CA GLY A 104 -14.22 -15.03 20.64
C GLY A 104 -14.99 -14.05 21.52
N SER A 105 -14.64 -14.01 22.81
CA SER A 105 -15.30 -13.17 23.81
C SER A 105 -15.11 -11.67 23.54
N ALA A 106 -16.01 -10.84 24.08
CA ALA A 106 -15.92 -9.38 23.95
C ALA A 106 -14.57 -8.81 24.40
N ARG A 107 -14.01 -9.36 25.49
CA ARG A 107 -12.67 -8.99 25.99
C ARG A 107 -11.56 -9.29 24.98
N SER A 108 -11.61 -10.46 24.33
CA SER A 108 -10.66 -10.83 23.28
C SER A 108 -10.77 -9.91 22.07
N GLN A 109 -11.99 -9.60 21.65
CA GLN A 109 -12.24 -8.68 20.54
C GLN A 109 -11.72 -7.27 20.82
N ALA A 110 -11.89 -6.76 22.04
CA ALA A 110 -11.37 -5.45 22.45
C ALA A 110 -9.83 -5.42 22.40
N GLN A 111 -9.17 -6.48 22.89
CA GLN A 111 -7.71 -6.60 22.81
C GLN A 111 -7.20 -6.66 21.37
N LEU A 112 -7.88 -7.41 20.50
CA LEU A 112 -7.55 -7.46 19.07
C LEU A 112 -7.72 -6.09 18.42
N LYS A 113 -8.82 -5.38 18.69
CA LYS A 113 -9.04 -4.02 18.17
C LYS A 113 -7.94 -3.06 18.60
N ARG A 114 -7.48 -3.13 19.87
CA ARG A 114 -6.37 -2.30 20.35
C ARG A 114 -5.07 -2.56 19.59
N ARG A 115 -4.70 -3.83 19.42
CA ARG A 115 -3.49 -4.21 18.65
C ARG A 115 -3.56 -3.79 17.18
N GLU A 116 -4.74 -3.92 16.56
CA GLU A 116 -4.94 -3.47 15.18
C GLU A 116 -4.91 -1.95 15.07
N HIS A 117 -5.41 -1.22 16.07
CA HIS A 117 -5.29 0.23 16.14
C HIS A 117 -3.82 0.67 16.25
N GLU A 118 -3.01 0.00 17.08
CA GLU A 118 -1.57 0.26 17.17
C GLU A 118 -0.87 0.08 15.82
N LYS A 119 -1.16 -1.01 15.08
CA LYS A 119 -0.64 -1.20 13.70
C LYS A 119 -1.09 -0.09 12.76
N SER A 120 -2.38 0.24 12.79
CA SER A 120 -2.98 1.27 11.93
C SER A 120 -2.43 2.66 12.23
N SER A 121 -2.02 2.95 13.46
CA SER A 121 -1.41 4.24 13.83
C SER A 121 -0.05 4.44 13.14
N VAL A 122 0.77 3.39 13.05
CA VAL A 122 2.03 3.39 12.28
C VAL A 122 1.71 3.47 10.78
N ARG A 123 0.77 2.62 10.35
CA ARG A 123 -0.05 2.70 9.13
C ARG A 123 -0.25 4.11 8.56
N ALA A 124 -0.84 4.96 9.39
CA ALA A 124 -1.36 6.26 9.01
C ALA A 124 -0.30 7.21 8.42
N LYS A 125 1.00 7.00 8.72
CA LYS A 125 2.08 7.81 8.14
C LYS A 125 2.10 7.79 6.61
N VAL A 126 1.78 6.64 6.01
CA VAL A 126 1.61 6.51 4.55
C VAL A 126 0.44 7.36 4.04
N GLU A 127 -0.67 7.42 4.78
CA GLU A 127 -1.83 8.23 4.40
C GLU A 127 -1.54 9.73 4.49
N HIS A 128 -0.70 10.18 5.43
CA HIS A 128 -0.30 11.58 5.52
C HIS A 128 0.39 12.06 4.24
N VAL A 129 1.29 11.24 3.66
CA VAL A 129 1.94 11.53 2.37
C VAL A 129 0.90 11.74 1.27
N PHE A 130 -0.04 10.81 1.13
CA PHE A 130 -1.12 10.96 0.15
C PHE A 130 -2.06 12.11 0.47
N GLY A 131 -2.26 12.44 1.75
CA GLY A 131 -3.01 13.60 2.22
C GLY A 131 -2.37 14.91 1.79
N VAL A 132 -1.04 15.02 1.85
CA VAL A 132 -0.29 16.18 1.33
C VAL A 132 -0.46 16.27 -0.20
N VAL A 133 -0.16 15.19 -0.93
CA VAL A 133 -0.21 15.20 -2.40
C VAL A 133 -1.63 15.50 -2.92
N LYS A 134 -2.65 14.86 -2.36
CA LYS A 134 -4.04 14.99 -2.83
C LYS A 134 -4.75 16.19 -2.21
N GLY A 135 -4.45 16.53 -0.97
CA GLY A 135 -5.08 17.62 -0.23
C GLY A 135 -4.38 18.95 -0.50
N LEU A 136 -3.17 19.09 0.03
CA LEU A 136 -2.40 20.34 -0.01
C LEU A 136 -2.01 20.74 -1.43
N PHE A 137 -1.43 19.81 -2.20
CA PHE A 137 -1.04 20.06 -3.59
C PHE A 137 -2.20 19.89 -4.58
N ARG A 138 -3.39 19.52 -4.10
CA ARG A 138 -4.61 19.38 -4.91
C ARG A 138 -4.52 18.40 -6.08
N TYR A 139 -3.56 17.47 -6.09
CA TYR A 139 -3.43 16.42 -7.12
C TYR A 139 -4.40 15.25 -6.90
N ARG A 140 -5.67 15.53 -6.59
CA ARG A 140 -6.71 14.49 -6.40
C ARG A 140 -7.02 13.72 -7.67
N LYS A 141 -6.86 14.37 -8.82
CA LYS A 141 -7.06 13.81 -10.16
C LYS A 141 -5.85 14.19 -11.01
N THR A 142 -4.90 13.29 -11.15
CA THR A 142 -3.86 13.41 -12.17
C THR A 142 -4.49 13.12 -13.53
N ARG A 143 -4.46 14.11 -14.43
CA ARG A 143 -4.80 13.93 -15.84
C ARG A 143 -3.51 14.11 -16.62
N TYR A 144 -3.14 13.12 -17.43
CA TYR A 144 -2.15 13.33 -18.47
C TYR A 144 -2.68 14.41 -19.43
N ARG A 145 -1.99 15.56 -19.46
CA ARG A 145 -2.14 16.58 -20.49
C ARG A 145 -0.90 16.49 -21.38
N GLY A 146 -1.07 16.09 -22.64
CA GLY A 146 -0.05 16.24 -23.67
C GLY A 146 1.18 15.36 -23.54
N LEU A 147 1.02 14.04 -23.34
CA LEU A 147 2.01 13.14 -23.95
C LEU A 147 1.88 13.38 -25.46
N LYS A 148 2.94 13.95 -26.06
CA LYS A 148 3.07 14.09 -27.52
C LYS A 148 3.03 12.71 -28.16
#